data_AF-A0A9N9XMC5-F1
#
_entry.id   AF-A0A9N9XMC5-F1
#
_cell.length_a   1.000
_cell.length_b   1.000
_cell.length_c   1.000
_cell.angle_alpha   90.00
_cell.angle_beta   90.00
_cell.angle_gamma   90.00
#
_symmetry.space_group_name_H-M   'P 1'
#
loop_
_entity.id
_entity.type
_entity.pdbx_description
1 polymer ?
#
loop_
_entity_poly.entity_id
_entity_poly.type
_entity_poly.pdbx_seq_one_letter_code
_entity_poly.pdbx_strand_id
1 'polypeptide(L)'
;MEDEDFTRVFNLFKKKELSNEEVNLQVQADRVLYVIRRTLFKLNMLAHMPMFLEDDARLLEHSLKPHELQFALDLLSSCGCCLDTKRTTEKAKEARLSQFFPAFAKINKQAKKVPVISHMDEFPDPAIFQLVDILFYNKCIRKAIKNATDPPIDKNVVTFMLWLSRLKETVKPLIYTTGGNHFKNEQELRAVYRMNVSLVKEIVELRQKLHHQREEFKQQLEQKRELAESYREKRSKSITFIDMDCKKTVQFSEDQMMKVCLSSESRQAELTEEAEQIVHTYDTILRQNIEEENKERAKRLKVESQLMGWINTFDQDSMEKQATWEEAMEEFNALNTKMADMNRKLAAQDLVYANVLKEKAEEEERIFNEMAYQLYLRRCAVRLTVYWRMFVTKRLMKKKKR
;
A
#
# COMPACT_ATOMS: atom_id res chain seq x y z
N MET A 1 19.74 52.14 21.81
CA MET A 1 20.95 52.53 21.05
C MET A 1 20.54 53.27 19.77
N GLU A 2 19.67 54.27 19.86
CA GLU A 2 19.21 55.03 18.67
C GLU A 2 19.41 56.55 18.82
N ASP A 3 19.62 57.07 20.05
CA ASP A 3 19.88 58.50 20.28
C ASP A 3 21.36 58.91 20.12
N GLU A 4 22.33 57.99 20.25
CA GLU A 4 23.74 58.31 20.07
C GLU A 4 24.11 58.59 18.60
N ASP A 5 23.45 57.91 17.66
CA ASP A 5 23.66 58.14 16.23
C ASP A 5 23.01 59.45 15.77
N PHE A 6 21.84 59.82 16.31
CA PHE A 6 21.22 61.11 15.99
C PHE A 6 22.04 62.28 16.54
N THR A 7 22.62 62.14 17.73
CA THR A 7 23.48 63.17 18.34
C THR A 7 24.83 63.31 17.59
N ARG A 8 25.36 62.21 17.03
CA ARG A 8 26.53 62.25 16.12
C ARG A 8 26.22 62.97 14.81
N VAL A 9 25.07 62.70 14.20
CA VAL A 9 24.63 63.36 12.97
C VAL A 9 24.32 64.84 13.22
N PHE A 10 23.67 65.19 14.34
CA PHE A 10 23.37 66.59 14.67
C PHE A 10 24.64 67.40 14.97
N ASN A 11 25.65 66.79 15.59
CA ASN A 11 26.97 67.42 15.79
C ASN A 11 27.79 67.56 14.50
N LEU A 12 27.53 66.76 13.46
CA LEU A 12 28.09 66.96 12.11
C LEU A 12 27.47 68.17 11.39
N PHE A 13 26.23 68.57 11.75
CA PHE A 13 25.51 69.70 11.15
C PHE A 13 25.53 70.98 11.97
N LYS A 14 26.02 70.94 13.22
CA LYS A 14 26.35 72.14 13.99
C LYS A 14 27.41 72.88 13.19
N LYS A 15 27.07 74.05 12.61
CA LYS A 15 27.95 74.90 11.80
C LYS A 15 29.34 74.88 12.45
N LYS A 16 30.24 74.10 11.86
CA LYS A 16 31.62 74.01 12.30
C LYS A 16 32.10 75.45 12.30
N GLU A 17 32.54 75.95 13.45
CA GLU A 17 33.17 77.26 13.51
C GLU A 17 34.36 77.17 12.58
N LEU A 18 34.19 77.72 11.38
CA LEU A 18 35.18 77.66 10.32
C LEU A 18 36.43 78.34 10.87
N SER A 19 37.56 77.65 10.79
CA SER A 19 38.84 78.26 11.14
C SER A 19 39.01 79.56 10.35
N ASN A 20 39.70 80.55 10.91
CA ASN A 20 40.01 81.80 10.18
C ASN A 20 40.63 81.52 8.80
N GLU A 21 41.40 80.43 8.67
CA GLU A 21 41.95 79.95 7.40
C GLU A 21 40.88 79.42 6.44
N GLU A 22 39.88 78.69 6.92
CA GLU A 22 38.77 78.16 6.13
C GLU A 22 37.83 79.27 5.68
N VAL A 23 37.59 80.28 6.53
CA VAL A 23 36.82 81.49 6.16
C VAL A 23 37.55 82.27 5.08
N ASN A 24 38.87 82.47 5.21
CA ASN A 24 39.67 83.14 4.19
C ASN A 24 39.69 82.38 2.86
N LEU A 25 39.81 81.05 2.91
CA LEU A 25 39.71 80.19 1.73
C LEU A 25 38.34 80.32 1.06
N GLN A 26 37.26 80.28 1.84
CA GLN A 26 35.89 80.43 1.33
C GLN A 26 35.69 81.79 0.65
N VAL A 27 36.19 82.87 1.25
CA VAL A 27 36.13 84.20 0.66
C VAL A 27 36.93 84.28 -0.65
N GLN A 28 38.12 83.67 -0.70
CA GLN A 28 38.92 83.60 -1.92
C GLN A 28 38.24 82.74 -3.00
N ALA A 29 37.66 81.60 -2.61
CA ALA A 29 36.90 80.71 -3.49
C ALA A 29 35.69 81.43 -4.09
N ASP A 30 34.94 82.14 -3.26
CA ASP A 30 33.78 82.92 -3.68
C ASP A 30 34.18 84.07 -4.60
N ARG A 31 35.33 84.72 -4.36
CA ARG A 31 35.88 85.74 -5.28
C ARG A 31 36.24 85.15 -6.64
N VAL A 32 36.95 84.02 -6.67
CA VAL A 32 37.33 83.34 -7.93
C VAL A 32 36.08 82.87 -8.68
N LEU A 33 35.14 82.23 -8.00
CA LEU A 33 33.87 81.79 -8.59
C LEU A 33 33.01 82.97 -9.05
N TYR A 34 33.03 84.09 -8.34
CA TYR A 34 32.35 85.31 -8.76
C TYR A 34 32.94 85.86 -10.06
N VAL A 35 34.27 85.90 -10.17
CA VAL A 35 34.95 86.31 -11.41
C VAL A 35 34.57 85.38 -12.56
N ILE A 36 34.63 84.06 -12.36
CA ILE A 36 34.27 83.07 -13.39
C ILE A 36 32.79 83.19 -13.81
N ARG A 37 31.87 83.40 -12.85
CA ARG A 37 30.45 83.63 -13.18
C ARG A 37 30.24 84.94 -13.93
N ARG A 38 30.96 86.00 -13.54
CA ARG A 38 30.88 87.31 -14.19
C ARG A 38 31.42 87.24 -15.62
N THR A 39 32.52 86.53 -15.86
CA THR A 39 33.06 86.33 -17.21
C THR A 39 32.14 85.48 -18.06
N LEU A 40 31.60 84.36 -17.54
CA LEU A 40 30.57 83.57 -18.22
C LEU A 40 29.38 84.42 -18.66
N PHE A 41 28.89 85.30 -17.77
CA PHE A 41 27.76 86.14 -18.10
C PHE A 41 28.09 87.21 -19.14
N LYS A 42 29.26 87.87 -19.04
CA LYS A 42 29.72 88.84 -20.04
C LYS A 42 29.94 88.19 -21.41
N LEU A 43 30.53 86.99 -21.45
CA LEU A 43 30.68 86.19 -22.66
C LEU A 43 29.32 85.80 -23.24
N ASN A 44 28.37 85.42 -22.39
CA ASN A 44 27.01 85.15 -22.81
C ASN A 44 26.36 86.41 -23.42
N MET A 45 26.56 87.60 -22.83
CA MET A 45 26.07 88.85 -23.42
C MET A 45 26.68 89.14 -24.78
N LEU A 46 28.00 88.98 -24.90
CA LEU A 46 28.72 89.14 -26.16
C LEU A 46 28.23 88.17 -27.24
N ALA A 47 27.93 86.93 -26.84
CA ALA A 47 27.38 85.90 -27.72
C ALA A 47 26.01 86.29 -28.32
N HIS A 48 25.24 87.13 -27.62
CA HIS A 48 23.93 87.63 -28.06
C HIS A 48 24.01 88.99 -28.76
N MET A 49 25.21 89.54 -28.99
CA MET A 49 25.38 90.82 -29.71
C MET A 49 24.70 90.87 -31.07
N PRO A 50 24.73 89.80 -31.91
CA PRO A 50 24.01 89.80 -33.18
C PRO A 50 22.51 90.07 -33.00
N MET A 51 21.88 89.50 -31.97
CA MET A 51 20.46 89.71 -31.66
C MET A 51 20.15 91.17 -31.31
N PHE A 52 21.08 91.86 -30.64
CA PHE A 52 20.89 93.28 -30.33
C PHE A 52 21.05 94.20 -31.54
N LEU A 53 21.69 93.71 -32.60
CA LEU A 53 21.94 94.45 -33.83
C LEU A 53 20.92 94.13 -34.94
N GLU A 54 20.01 93.19 -34.71
CA GLU A 54 18.88 92.94 -35.61
C GLU A 54 17.86 94.10 -35.56
N ASP A 55 17.14 94.31 -36.65
CA ASP A 55 16.14 95.37 -36.85
C ASP A 55 16.64 96.80 -36.54
N ASP A 56 17.75 97.20 -37.16
CA ASP A 56 18.33 98.55 -37.04
C ASP A 56 18.62 98.93 -35.57
N ALA A 57 19.00 97.96 -34.73
CA ALA A 57 19.32 98.13 -33.30
C ALA A 57 18.17 98.71 -32.43
N ARG A 58 16.91 98.52 -32.82
CA ARG A 58 15.72 98.97 -32.06
C ARG A 58 15.71 98.51 -30.59
N LEU A 59 16.22 97.31 -30.32
CA LEU A 59 16.32 96.77 -28.96
C LEU A 59 17.33 97.56 -28.10
N LEU A 60 18.42 98.03 -28.71
CA LEU A 60 19.38 98.90 -28.06
C LEU A 60 18.82 100.32 -27.90
N GLU A 61 18.09 100.83 -28.89
CA GLU A 61 17.45 102.15 -28.84
C GLU A 61 16.42 102.26 -27.71
N HIS A 62 15.64 101.22 -27.46
CA HIS A 62 14.69 101.20 -26.35
C HIS A 62 15.34 100.99 -24.99
N SER A 63 16.55 100.42 -24.94
CA SER A 63 17.19 100.01 -23.70
C SER A 63 18.26 100.99 -23.21
N LEU A 64 18.97 101.67 -24.11
CA LEU A 64 20.10 102.54 -23.80
C LEU A 64 19.71 104.02 -23.86
N LYS A 65 20.44 104.86 -23.12
CA LYS A 65 20.27 106.32 -23.25
C LYS A 65 20.80 106.79 -24.60
N PRO A 66 20.33 107.94 -25.15
CA PRO A 66 20.73 108.41 -26.48
C PRO A 66 22.26 108.53 -26.68
N HIS A 67 23.01 108.96 -25.65
CA HIS A 67 24.47 109.04 -25.71
C HIS A 67 25.17 107.68 -25.62
N GLU A 68 24.62 106.73 -24.85
CA GLU A 68 25.12 105.36 -24.76
C GLU A 68 24.85 104.59 -26.05
N LEU A 69 23.69 104.83 -26.67
CA LEU A 69 23.30 104.28 -27.96
C LEU A 69 24.22 104.81 -29.06
N GLN A 70 24.45 106.12 -29.13
CA GLN A 70 25.33 106.72 -30.12
C GLN A 70 26.76 106.20 -29.97
N PHE A 71 27.28 106.13 -28.74
CA PHE A 71 28.58 105.51 -28.45
C PHE A 71 28.65 104.04 -28.89
N ALA A 72 27.60 103.25 -28.62
CA ALA A 72 27.54 101.86 -29.02
C ALA A 72 27.50 101.70 -30.56
N LEU A 73 26.70 102.52 -31.24
CA LEU A 73 26.56 102.49 -32.71
C LEU A 73 27.84 102.96 -33.41
N ASP A 74 28.46 104.04 -32.94
CA ASP A 74 29.72 104.56 -33.46
C ASP A 74 30.82 103.51 -33.30
N LEU A 75 30.93 102.89 -32.12
CA LEU A 75 31.92 101.86 -31.86
C LEU A 75 31.67 100.60 -32.70
N LEU A 76 30.43 100.13 -32.78
CA LEU A 76 30.10 98.95 -33.60
C LEU A 76 30.33 99.22 -35.09
N SER A 77 30.10 100.45 -35.55
CA SER A 77 30.41 100.87 -36.93
C SER A 77 31.92 100.86 -37.18
N SER A 78 32.74 101.31 -36.22
CA SER A 78 34.21 101.27 -36.31
C SER A 78 34.78 99.84 -36.28
N CYS A 79 34.11 98.91 -35.59
CA CYS A 79 34.48 97.49 -35.58
C CYS A 79 34.05 96.75 -36.87
N GLY A 80 33.48 97.45 -37.86
CA GLY A 80 33.06 96.86 -39.13
C GLY A 80 31.74 96.10 -39.07
N CYS A 81 30.95 96.25 -38.01
CA CYS A 81 29.61 95.67 -37.92
C CYS A 81 28.64 96.46 -38.81
N CYS A 82 28.41 96.01 -40.05
CA CYS A 82 27.42 96.62 -40.94
C CYS A 82 26.01 96.44 -40.37
N LEU A 83 25.36 97.55 -39.98
CA LEU A 83 24.01 97.62 -39.39
C LEU A 83 22.87 97.34 -40.39
N ASP A 84 23.17 97.28 -41.69
CA ASP A 84 22.15 97.11 -42.73
C ASP A 84 21.77 95.63 -42.90
N THR A 85 20.68 95.21 -42.26
CA THR A 85 20.22 93.81 -42.18
C THR A 85 19.00 93.50 -43.06
N LYS A 86 18.61 94.40 -43.98
CA LYS A 86 17.42 94.17 -44.83
C LYS A 86 17.62 93.20 -46.01
N ARG A 87 18.84 92.74 -46.30
CA ARG A 87 19.10 91.66 -47.30
C ARG A 87 20.35 90.86 -46.96
N THR A 88 20.24 89.86 -46.10
CA THR A 88 21.25 88.80 -45.98
C THR A 88 20.56 87.46 -45.80
N THR A 89 20.61 86.65 -46.85
CA THR A 89 20.27 85.22 -46.83
C THR A 89 21.07 84.50 -45.74
N GLU A 90 20.54 83.41 -45.17
CA GLU A 90 21.20 82.64 -44.09
C GLU A 90 22.68 82.32 -44.36
N LYS A 91 23.05 82.11 -45.64
CA LYS A 91 24.44 81.87 -46.08
C LYS A 91 25.38 83.07 -45.88
N ALA A 92 24.87 84.31 -45.88
CA ALA A 92 25.65 85.50 -45.60
C ALA A 92 25.77 85.81 -44.09
N LYS A 93 24.82 85.34 -43.27
CA LYS A 93 24.90 85.42 -41.80
C LYS A 93 26.04 84.53 -41.26
N GLU A 94 26.21 83.31 -41.80
CA GLU A 94 27.35 82.44 -41.47
C GLU A 94 28.70 83.02 -41.94
N ALA A 95 28.75 83.63 -43.12
CA ALA A 95 29.99 84.21 -43.66
C ALA A 95 30.47 85.45 -42.88
N ARG A 96 29.56 86.28 -42.35
CA ARG A 96 29.92 87.48 -41.56
C ARG A 96 30.41 87.14 -40.15
N LEU A 97 29.79 86.17 -39.47
CA LEU A 97 30.30 85.67 -38.18
C LEU A 97 31.68 85.00 -38.34
N SER A 98 31.92 84.34 -39.48
CA SER A 98 33.21 83.74 -39.80
C SER A 98 34.34 84.76 -40.02
N GLN A 99 34.02 86.04 -40.33
CA GLN A 99 35.02 87.11 -40.49
C GLN A 99 35.47 87.73 -39.16
N PHE A 100 34.66 87.64 -38.09
CA PHE A 100 35.04 88.14 -36.76
C PHE A 100 35.99 87.21 -35.98
N PHE A 101 36.01 85.91 -36.31
CA PHE A 101 36.74 84.88 -35.57
C PHE A 101 37.90 84.14 -36.28
N PRO A 102 38.50 84.57 -37.43
CA PRO A 102 39.67 83.89 -38.01
C PRO A 102 40.87 83.80 -37.07
N ALA A 103 40.95 84.67 -36.06
CA ALA A 103 41.98 84.65 -35.02
C ALA A 103 41.86 83.42 -34.10
N PHE A 104 40.65 82.92 -33.84
CA PHE A 104 40.43 81.78 -32.95
C PHE A 104 40.51 80.42 -33.67
N ALA A 105 40.14 80.34 -34.95
CA ALA A 105 40.17 79.10 -35.72
C ALA A 105 41.59 78.59 -36.04
N LYS A 106 42.61 79.47 -36.04
CA LYS A 106 44.01 79.08 -36.30
C LYS A 106 44.71 78.41 -35.10
N ILE A 107 44.16 78.48 -33.90
CA ILE A 107 44.78 77.92 -32.68
C ILE A 107 44.67 76.38 -32.65
N ASN A 108 43.69 75.78 -33.35
CA ASN A 108 43.37 74.37 -33.19
C ASN A 108 44.02 73.40 -34.20
N LYS A 109 45.01 73.86 -34.99
CA LYS A 109 45.73 73.00 -35.97
C LYS A 109 47.24 72.89 -35.80
N GLN A 110 47.83 73.41 -34.73
CA GLN A 110 49.26 73.23 -34.46
C GLN A 110 49.52 72.91 -32.98
N ALA A 111 49.24 71.66 -32.59
CA ALA A 111 49.93 71.08 -31.45
C ALA A 111 51.38 70.80 -31.86
N LYS A 112 52.35 71.31 -31.09
CA LYS A 112 53.82 71.21 -31.24
C LYS A 112 54.50 72.36 -32.00
N LYS A 113 54.31 73.58 -31.51
CA LYS A 113 55.34 74.62 -31.29
C LYS A 113 54.61 75.75 -30.58
N VAL A 114 55.05 76.13 -29.39
CA VAL A 114 54.51 77.32 -28.71
C VAL A 114 54.78 78.49 -29.66
N PRO A 115 53.77 79.11 -30.29
CA PRO A 115 54.00 80.38 -30.92
C PRO A 115 54.22 81.34 -29.74
N VAL A 116 55.41 81.93 -29.69
CA VAL A 116 55.57 83.19 -28.97
C VAL A 116 54.56 84.13 -29.63
N ILE A 117 53.45 84.35 -28.93
CA ILE A 117 52.38 85.26 -29.36
C ILE A 117 53.00 86.66 -29.25
N SER A 118 53.71 87.08 -30.29
CA SER A 118 54.43 88.35 -30.32
C SER A 118 53.57 89.51 -30.84
N HIS A 119 52.25 89.33 -30.89
CA HIS A 119 51.27 90.37 -31.19
C HIS A 119 50.04 90.18 -30.28
N MET A 120 50.16 90.58 -29.01
CA MET A 120 49.05 90.79 -28.07
C MET A 120 48.99 92.25 -27.60
N ASP A 121 49.54 93.17 -28.41
CA ASP A 121 49.53 94.60 -28.12
C ASP A 121 48.28 95.32 -28.64
N GLU A 122 47.41 94.63 -29.39
CA GLU A 122 46.03 95.07 -29.59
C GLU A 122 45.16 94.42 -28.51
N PHE A 123 45.33 94.90 -27.27
CA PHE A 123 44.28 94.75 -26.26
C PHE A 123 42.97 95.22 -26.89
N PRO A 124 41.82 94.55 -26.63
CA PRO A 124 40.55 95.03 -27.14
C PRO A 124 40.42 96.50 -26.74
N ASP A 125 40.10 97.34 -27.72
CA ASP A 125 39.91 98.78 -27.52
C ASP A 125 39.17 99.00 -26.19
N PRO A 126 39.70 99.82 -25.25
CA PRO A 126 39.04 100.12 -23.98
C PRO A 126 37.56 100.49 -24.15
N ALA A 127 37.20 101.06 -25.30
CA ALA A 127 35.83 101.37 -25.67
C ALA A 127 34.94 100.11 -25.78
N ILE A 128 35.46 98.97 -26.25
CA ILE A 128 34.73 97.69 -26.34
C ILE A 128 34.43 97.14 -24.94
N PHE A 129 35.38 97.24 -24.01
CA PHE A 129 35.13 96.85 -22.62
C PHE A 129 34.08 97.73 -21.97
N GLN A 130 34.15 99.04 -22.22
CA GLN A 130 33.16 99.99 -21.73
C GLN A 130 31.78 99.71 -22.31
N LEU A 131 31.69 99.36 -23.61
CA LEU A 131 30.44 98.93 -24.24
C LEU A 131 29.89 97.66 -23.56
N VAL A 132 30.71 96.63 -23.38
CA VAL A 132 30.30 95.39 -22.71
C VAL A 132 29.86 95.65 -21.27
N ASP A 133 30.49 96.58 -20.55
CA ASP A 133 30.06 96.96 -19.21
C ASP A 133 28.75 97.76 -19.22
N ILE A 134 28.56 98.71 -20.15
CA ILE A 134 27.29 99.44 -20.34
C ILE A 134 26.14 98.45 -20.60
N LEU A 135 26.35 97.52 -21.55
CA LEU A 135 25.38 96.47 -21.86
C LEU A 135 25.16 95.54 -20.66
N PHE A 136 26.25 95.17 -19.97
CA PHE A 136 26.18 94.34 -18.78
C PHE A 136 25.40 95.00 -17.66
N TYR A 137 25.57 96.28 -17.34
CA TYR A 137 24.83 96.90 -16.23
C TYR A 137 23.36 97.21 -16.58
N ASN A 138 23.00 97.18 -17.86
CA ASN A 138 21.63 97.44 -18.29
C ASN A 138 20.68 96.27 -17.95
N LYS A 139 19.69 96.54 -17.08
CA LYS A 139 18.71 95.52 -16.63
C LYS A 139 17.78 95.06 -17.76
N CYS A 140 17.44 95.93 -18.72
CA CYS A 140 16.55 95.61 -19.82
C CYS A 140 17.20 94.59 -20.76
N ILE A 141 18.47 94.82 -21.09
CA ILE A 141 19.26 93.94 -21.96
C ILE A 141 19.46 92.56 -21.31
N ARG A 142 19.74 92.50 -20.00
CA ARG A 142 19.80 91.23 -19.27
C ARG A 142 18.48 90.44 -19.30
N LYS A 143 17.35 91.14 -19.20
CA LYS A 143 16.03 90.49 -19.29
C LYS A 143 15.76 89.99 -20.71
N ALA A 144 16.15 90.76 -21.73
CA ALA A 144 16.03 90.36 -23.13
C ALA A 144 16.81 89.06 -23.42
N ILE A 145 18.05 88.94 -22.94
CA ILE A 145 18.84 87.70 -23.08
C ILE A 145 18.16 86.51 -22.41
N LYS A 146 17.66 86.70 -21.18
CA LYS A 146 16.98 85.61 -20.45
C LYS A 146 15.70 85.14 -21.13
N ASN A 147 15.04 86.03 -21.86
CA ASN A 147 13.77 85.76 -22.54
C ASN A 147 13.97 85.31 -23.99
N ALA A 148 15.20 85.38 -24.53
CA ALA A 148 15.49 84.92 -25.88
C ALA A 148 15.47 83.39 -25.93
N THR A 149 14.49 82.83 -26.63
CA THR A 149 14.45 81.42 -27.00
C THR A 149 15.24 81.21 -28.30
N ASP A 150 16.31 80.41 -28.23
CA ASP A 150 17.20 80.04 -29.34
C ASP A 150 17.82 81.20 -30.15
N PRO A 151 18.65 82.05 -29.50
CA PRO A 151 19.37 83.09 -30.21
C PRO A 151 20.41 82.48 -31.18
N PRO A 152 20.68 83.14 -32.33
CA PRO A 152 21.67 82.69 -33.30
C PRO A 152 23.09 82.91 -32.76
N ILE A 153 23.52 82.06 -31.82
CA ILE A 153 24.86 82.07 -31.24
C ILE A 153 25.77 81.13 -32.05
N ASP A 154 27.02 81.57 -32.30
CA ASP A 154 28.05 80.70 -32.86
C ASP A 154 28.30 79.47 -31.96
N LYS A 155 28.27 78.27 -32.57
CA LYS A 155 28.56 76.99 -31.92
C LYS A 155 29.90 76.97 -31.17
N ASN A 156 30.90 77.71 -31.65
CA ASN A 156 32.20 77.81 -30.98
C ASN A 156 32.10 78.53 -29.62
N VAL A 157 31.32 79.61 -29.56
CA VAL A 157 31.11 80.40 -28.33
C VAL A 157 30.27 79.60 -27.32
N VAL A 158 29.24 78.88 -27.79
CA VAL A 158 28.47 77.95 -26.93
C VAL A 158 29.36 76.85 -26.36
N THR A 159 30.21 76.25 -27.20
CA THR A 159 31.16 75.22 -26.77
C THR A 159 32.13 75.76 -25.72
N PHE A 160 32.70 76.95 -25.94
CA PHE A 160 33.58 77.60 -24.97
C PHE A 160 32.89 77.92 -23.64
N MET A 161 31.67 78.46 -23.67
CA MET A 161 30.87 78.70 -22.45
C MET A 161 30.56 77.40 -21.69
N LEU A 162 30.31 76.29 -22.41
CA LEU A 162 30.12 74.97 -21.81
C LEU A 162 31.40 74.47 -21.11
N TRP A 163 32.56 74.58 -21.76
CA TRP A 163 33.84 74.20 -21.15
C TRP A 163 34.14 75.02 -19.90
N LEU A 164 33.90 76.33 -19.95
CA LEU A 164 34.14 77.24 -18.83
C LEU A 164 33.14 77.01 -17.69
N SER A 165 31.92 76.55 -18.00
CA SER A 165 30.94 76.07 -17.02
C SER A 165 31.33 74.73 -16.39
N ARG A 166 31.84 73.77 -17.18
CA ARG A 166 32.38 72.50 -16.66
C ARG A 166 33.59 72.74 -15.76
N LEU A 167 34.48 73.64 -16.17
CA LEU A 167 35.63 74.06 -15.37
C LEU A 167 35.16 74.66 -14.04
N LYS A 168 34.15 75.54 -14.06
CA LYS A 168 33.56 76.07 -12.83
C LYS A 168 33.07 74.95 -11.90
N GLU A 169 32.37 73.94 -12.42
CA GLU A 169 31.84 72.84 -11.59
C GLU A 169 32.91 71.89 -11.07
N THR A 170 34.00 71.63 -11.82
CA THR A 170 35.13 70.81 -11.34
C THR A 170 36.02 71.56 -10.36
N VAL A 171 36.22 72.86 -10.58
CA VAL A 171 37.05 73.72 -9.75
C VAL A 171 36.34 74.08 -8.45
N LYS A 172 35.00 74.18 -8.44
CA LYS A 172 34.20 74.48 -7.26
C LYS A 172 34.58 73.62 -6.04
N PRO A 173 34.50 72.27 -6.07
CA PRO A 173 34.88 71.46 -4.91
C PRO A 173 36.37 71.59 -4.55
N LEU A 174 37.26 71.83 -5.53
CA LEU A 174 38.70 71.91 -5.34
C LEU A 174 39.15 73.21 -4.65
N ILE A 175 38.49 74.35 -4.92
CA ILE A 175 38.87 75.61 -4.25
C ILE A 175 38.31 75.67 -2.82
N TYR A 176 37.22 74.94 -2.53
CA TYR A 176 36.70 74.86 -1.16
C TYR A 176 37.44 73.84 -0.27
N THR A 177 38.38 73.07 -0.81
CA THR A 177 39.17 72.10 -0.05
C THR A 177 40.54 72.65 0.31
N THR A 178 40.88 72.59 1.60
CA THR A 178 42.23 72.94 2.08
C THR A 178 43.24 71.86 1.67
N GLY A 179 44.51 72.23 1.51
CA GLY A 179 45.59 71.28 1.23
C GLY A 179 45.70 70.14 2.26
N GLY A 180 45.38 70.43 3.53
CA GLY A 180 45.31 69.43 4.60
C GLY A 180 44.18 68.41 4.41
N ASN A 181 43.00 68.84 3.93
CA ASN A 181 41.90 67.93 3.64
C ASN A 181 42.19 67.04 2.43
N HIS A 182 42.88 67.57 1.41
CA HIS A 182 43.34 66.76 0.28
C HIS A 182 44.32 65.66 0.71
N PHE A 183 45.28 65.99 1.57
CA PHE A 183 46.23 65.02 2.08
C PHE A 183 45.55 63.92 2.91
N LYS A 184 44.59 64.27 3.77
CA LYS A 184 43.78 63.30 4.53
C LYS A 184 42.97 62.38 3.62
N ASN A 185 42.28 62.95 2.63
CA ASN A 185 41.51 62.16 1.66
C ASN A 185 42.42 61.21 0.86
N GLU A 186 43.62 61.65 0.50
CA GLU A 186 44.59 60.80 -0.18
C GLU A 186 45.10 59.67 0.72
N GLN A 187 45.35 59.97 2.01
CA GLN A 187 45.76 58.97 2.99
C GLN A 187 44.67 57.91 3.22
N GLU A 188 43.41 58.34 3.33
CA GLU A 188 42.24 57.47 3.43
C GLU A 188 42.08 56.61 2.17
N LEU A 189 42.22 57.21 0.98
CA LEU A 189 42.15 56.50 -0.28
C LEU A 189 43.23 55.41 -0.38
N ARG A 190 44.46 55.72 0.06
CA ARG A 190 45.55 54.74 0.13
C ARG A 190 45.28 53.63 1.15
N ALA A 191 44.64 53.95 2.28
CA ALA A 191 44.24 52.95 3.27
C ALA A 191 43.17 52.01 2.72
N VAL A 192 42.11 52.57 2.11
CA VAL A 192 41.04 51.81 1.44
C VAL A 192 41.61 50.96 0.30
N TYR A 193 42.55 51.49 -0.48
CA TYR A 193 43.20 50.73 -1.54
C TYR A 193 43.98 49.52 -0.99
N ARG A 194 44.78 49.70 0.08
CA ARG A 194 45.49 48.59 0.72
C ARG A 194 44.52 47.53 1.27
N MET A 195 43.42 47.96 1.87
CA MET A 195 42.37 47.07 2.35
C MET A 195 41.72 46.30 1.19
N ASN A 196 41.39 46.98 0.09
CA ASN A 196 40.83 46.36 -1.11
C ASN A 196 41.79 45.30 -1.68
N VAL A 197 43.09 45.60 -1.77
CA VAL A 197 44.10 44.61 -2.19
C VAL A 197 44.13 43.39 -1.26
N SER A 198 44.00 43.56 0.06
CA SER A 198 43.90 42.43 1.00
C SER A 198 42.64 41.61 0.78
N LEU A 199 41.48 42.26 0.67
CA LEU A 199 40.20 41.61 0.43
C LEU A 199 40.19 40.85 -0.89
N VAL A 200 40.81 41.38 -1.94
CA VAL A 200 40.95 40.68 -3.23
C VAL A 200 41.78 39.40 -3.07
N LYS A 201 42.87 39.43 -2.29
CA LYS A 201 43.66 38.22 -1.99
C LYS A 201 42.84 37.19 -1.23
N GLU A 202 42.12 37.60 -0.18
CA GLU A 202 41.25 36.72 0.60
C GLU A 202 40.14 36.10 -0.26
N ILE A 203 39.53 36.87 -1.17
CA ILE A 203 38.54 36.35 -2.12
C ILE A 203 39.15 35.28 -3.03
N VAL A 204 40.38 35.48 -3.51
CA VAL A 204 41.07 34.50 -4.35
C VAL A 204 41.35 33.21 -3.56
N GLU A 205 41.86 33.32 -2.33
CA GLU A 205 42.11 32.16 -1.47
C GLU A 205 40.84 31.38 -1.14
N LEU A 206 39.74 32.08 -0.81
CA LEU A 206 38.45 31.45 -0.55
C LEU A 206 37.89 30.75 -1.81
N ARG A 207 38.07 31.36 -3.00
CA ARG A 207 37.69 30.73 -4.27
C ARG A 207 38.50 29.46 -4.53
N GLN A 208 39.80 29.47 -4.24
CA GLN A 208 40.65 28.27 -4.36
C GLN A 208 40.22 27.17 -3.38
N LYS A 209 39.94 27.50 -2.11
CA LYS A 209 39.42 26.54 -1.13
C LYS A 209 38.08 25.94 -1.57
N LEU A 210 37.16 26.77 -2.08
CA LEU A 210 35.88 26.30 -2.62
C LEU A 210 36.06 25.40 -3.84
N HIS A 211 37.01 25.73 -4.72
CA HIS A 211 37.30 24.90 -5.88
C HIS A 211 37.85 23.54 -5.47
N HIS A 212 38.80 23.51 -4.55
CA HIS A 212 39.37 22.27 -4.01
C HIS A 212 38.31 21.39 -3.34
N GLN A 213 37.47 21.98 -2.47
CA GLN A 213 36.35 21.25 -1.84
C GLN A 213 35.37 20.69 -2.87
N ARG A 214 35.08 21.42 -3.95
CA ARG A 214 34.22 20.91 -5.04
C ARG A 214 34.84 19.71 -5.75
N GLU A 215 36.15 19.73 -5.97
CA GLU A 215 36.86 18.60 -6.58
C GLU A 215 36.89 17.38 -5.67
N GLU A 216 37.18 17.55 -4.37
CA GLU A 216 37.11 16.48 -3.38
C GLU A 216 35.71 15.86 -3.32
N PHE A 217 34.66 16.69 -3.26
CA PHE A 217 33.29 16.19 -3.29
C PHE A 217 32.95 15.47 -4.59
N LYS A 218 33.45 15.96 -5.73
CA LYS A 218 33.25 15.28 -7.02
C LYS A 218 33.91 13.90 -7.03
N GLN A 219 35.12 13.77 -6.51
CA GLN A 219 35.82 12.48 -6.39
C GLN A 219 35.09 11.52 -5.45
N GLN A 220 34.65 12.01 -4.28
CA GLN A 220 33.86 11.20 -3.34
C GLN A 220 32.53 10.75 -3.94
N LEU A 221 31.88 11.60 -4.73
CA LEU A 221 30.62 11.28 -5.39
C LEU A 221 30.82 10.21 -6.47
N GLU A 222 31.90 10.29 -7.24
CA GLU A 222 32.25 9.27 -8.25
C GLU A 222 32.57 7.93 -7.58
N GLN A 223 33.38 7.91 -6.52
CA GLN A 223 33.67 6.69 -5.75
C GLN A 223 32.39 6.04 -5.19
N LYS A 224 31.48 6.85 -4.62
CA LYS A 224 30.19 6.34 -4.12
C LYS A 224 29.30 5.84 -5.24
N ARG A 225 29.38 6.43 -6.44
CA ARG A 225 28.64 6.00 -7.63
C ARG A 225 29.13 4.65 -8.13
N GLU A 226 30.44 4.48 -8.31
CA GLU A 226 31.07 3.21 -8.70
C GLU A 226 30.74 2.11 -7.69
N LEU A 227 30.83 2.42 -6.39
CA LEU A 227 30.46 1.48 -5.34
C LEU A 227 28.98 1.08 -5.44
N ALA A 228 28.07 2.03 -5.64
CA ALA A 228 26.66 1.77 -5.80
C ALA A 228 26.35 0.91 -7.06
N GLU A 229 27.05 1.15 -8.17
CA GLU A 229 26.93 0.34 -9.39
C GLU A 229 27.43 -1.10 -9.15
N SER A 230 28.56 -1.27 -8.48
CA SER A 230 29.07 -2.61 -8.12
C SER A 230 28.09 -3.39 -7.22
N TYR A 231 27.41 -2.72 -6.29
CA TYR A 231 26.38 -3.35 -5.46
C TYR A 231 25.10 -3.67 -6.24
N ARG A 232 24.71 -2.84 -7.21
CA ARG A 232 23.59 -3.13 -8.11
C ARG A 232 23.88 -4.36 -8.96
N GLU A 233 25.08 -4.50 -9.49
CA GLU A 233 25.49 -5.71 -10.23
C GLU A 233 25.48 -6.96 -9.36
N LYS A 234 26.06 -6.90 -8.15
CA LYS A 234 26.03 -8.02 -7.19
C LYS A 234 24.59 -8.42 -6.85
N ARG A 235 23.72 -7.45 -6.61
CA ARG A 235 22.29 -7.69 -6.36
C ARG A 235 21.63 -8.35 -7.57
N SER A 236 21.87 -7.86 -8.78
CA SER A 236 21.32 -8.46 -10.00
C SER A 236 21.75 -9.91 -10.18
N LYS A 237 23.04 -10.21 -10.00
CA LYS A 237 23.58 -11.57 -10.06
C LYS A 237 22.94 -12.49 -9.01
N SER A 238 22.77 -11.99 -7.79
CA SER A 238 22.13 -12.73 -6.70
C SER A 238 20.65 -13.01 -6.99
N ILE A 239 19.91 -12.04 -7.55
CA ILE A 239 18.51 -12.23 -7.95
C ILE A 239 18.41 -13.30 -9.05
N THR A 240 19.24 -13.23 -10.09
CA THR A 240 19.22 -14.23 -11.16
C THR A 240 19.60 -15.63 -10.67
N PHE A 241 20.50 -15.72 -9.70
CA PHE A 241 20.88 -16.99 -9.09
C PHE A 241 19.71 -17.59 -8.30
N ILE A 242 19.07 -16.79 -7.44
CA ILE A 242 17.90 -17.24 -6.65
C ILE A 242 16.72 -17.62 -7.55
N ASP A 243 16.45 -16.86 -8.62
CA ASP A 243 15.39 -17.19 -9.58
C ASP A 243 15.65 -18.52 -10.29
N MET A 244 16.90 -18.76 -10.71
CA MET A 244 17.29 -20.03 -11.31
C MET A 244 17.15 -21.21 -10.33
N ASP A 245 17.60 -21.04 -9.08
CA ASP A 245 17.48 -22.08 -8.05
C ASP A 245 16.02 -22.35 -7.68
N CYS A 246 15.20 -21.30 -7.55
CA CYS A 246 13.77 -21.44 -7.30
C CYS A 246 13.10 -22.23 -8.43
N LYS A 247 13.38 -21.90 -9.70
CA LYS A 247 12.86 -22.65 -10.86
C LYS A 247 13.28 -24.12 -10.84
N LYS A 248 14.54 -24.41 -10.52
CA LYS A 248 15.03 -25.79 -10.40
C LYS A 248 14.35 -26.55 -9.28
N THR A 249 14.18 -25.94 -8.11
CA THR A 249 13.50 -26.57 -6.96
C THR A 249 12.03 -26.83 -7.26
N VAL A 250 11.32 -25.86 -7.89
CA VAL A 250 9.92 -26.03 -8.30
C VAL A 250 9.79 -27.16 -9.31
N GLN A 251 10.59 -27.16 -10.38
CA GLN A 251 10.56 -28.25 -11.38
C GLN A 251 10.87 -29.61 -10.76
N PHE A 252 11.88 -29.71 -9.90
CA PHE A 252 12.20 -30.96 -9.21
C PHE A 252 11.04 -31.42 -8.31
N SER A 253 10.39 -30.49 -7.60
CA SER A 253 9.22 -30.79 -6.77
C SER A 253 8.03 -31.26 -7.60
N GLU A 254 7.76 -30.61 -8.74
CA GLU A 254 6.71 -30.98 -9.68
C GLU A 254 6.94 -32.37 -10.27
N ASP A 255 8.18 -32.66 -10.69
CA ASP A 255 8.56 -33.98 -11.21
C ASP A 255 8.38 -35.09 -10.16
N GLN A 256 8.75 -34.81 -8.90
CA GLN A 256 8.54 -35.75 -7.79
C GLN A 256 7.05 -35.96 -7.51
N MET A 257 6.27 -34.89 -7.47
CA MET A 257 4.83 -34.95 -7.26
C MET A 257 4.14 -35.74 -8.37
N MET A 258 4.53 -35.52 -9.63
CA MET A 258 4.03 -36.26 -10.79
C MET A 258 4.35 -37.75 -10.67
N LYS A 259 5.58 -38.12 -10.31
CA LYS A 259 5.97 -39.52 -10.10
C LYS A 259 5.14 -40.19 -9.00
N VAL A 260 4.92 -39.50 -7.88
CA VAL A 260 4.08 -40.02 -6.78
C VAL A 260 2.63 -40.16 -7.23
N CYS A 261 2.09 -39.20 -7.99
CA CYS A 261 0.73 -39.27 -8.53
C CYS A 261 0.56 -40.49 -9.44
N LEU A 262 1.46 -40.66 -10.42
CA LEU A 262 1.43 -41.82 -11.33
C LEU A 262 1.59 -43.15 -10.59
N SER A 263 2.48 -43.21 -9.59
CA SER A 263 2.63 -44.42 -8.76
C SER A 263 1.37 -44.70 -7.94
N SER A 264 0.70 -43.66 -7.44
CA SER A 264 -0.55 -43.79 -6.69
C SER A 264 -1.70 -44.23 -7.60
N GLU A 265 -1.80 -43.69 -8.81
CA GLU A 265 -2.78 -44.10 -9.82
C GLU A 265 -2.58 -45.56 -10.22
N SER A 266 -1.34 -45.98 -10.46
CA SER A 266 -1.00 -47.39 -10.73
C SER A 266 -1.41 -48.29 -9.57
N ARG A 267 -1.10 -47.90 -8.32
CA ARG A 267 -1.47 -48.70 -7.15
C ARG A 267 -2.98 -48.74 -6.93
N GLN A 268 -3.68 -47.65 -7.23
CA GLN A 268 -5.14 -47.62 -7.18
C GLN A 268 -5.75 -48.56 -8.21
N ALA A 269 -5.22 -48.59 -9.44
CA ALA A 269 -5.66 -49.53 -10.48
C ALA A 269 -5.45 -50.99 -10.05
N GLU A 270 -4.29 -51.31 -9.48
CA GLU A 270 -4.00 -52.65 -8.92
C GLU A 270 -5.01 -53.03 -7.82
N LEU A 271 -5.27 -52.13 -6.87
CA LEU A 271 -6.21 -52.38 -5.77
C LEU A 271 -7.65 -52.55 -6.28
N THR A 272 -8.05 -51.82 -7.32
CA THR A 272 -9.37 -52.01 -7.94
C THR A 272 -9.47 -53.36 -8.63
N GLU A 273 -8.42 -53.81 -9.31
CA GLU A 273 -8.38 -55.14 -9.93
C GLU A 273 -8.40 -56.26 -8.87
N GLU A 274 -7.61 -56.13 -7.80
CA GLU A 274 -7.63 -57.05 -6.65
C GLU A 274 -9.04 -57.12 -6.02
N ALA A 275 -9.72 -55.99 -5.85
CA ALA A 275 -11.08 -55.94 -5.32
C ALA A 275 -12.09 -56.64 -6.25
N GLU A 276 -12.02 -56.41 -7.57
CA GLU A 276 -12.85 -57.09 -8.56
C GLU A 276 -12.62 -58.61 -8.54
N GLN A 277 -11.37 -59.05 -8.45
CA GLN A 277 -11.02 -60.47 -8.33
C GLN A 277 -11.58 -61.09 -7.04
N ILE A 278 -11.51 -60.38 -5.91
CA ILE A 278 -12.09 -60.84 -4.64
C ILE A 278 -13.61 -60.96 -4.74
N VAL A 279 -14.30 -59.98 -5.33
CA VAL A 279 -15.75 -60.04 -5.55
C VAL A 279 -16.12 -61.23 -6.44
N HIS A 280 -15.39 -61.45 -7.53
CA HIS A 280 -15.64 -62.59 -8.42
C HIS A 280 -15.40 -63.95 -7.73
N THR A 281 -14.32 -64.08 -6.94
CA THR A 281 -14.05 -65.31 -6.19
C THR A 281 -15.09 -65.56 -5.10
N TYR A 282 -15.53 -64.52 -4.40
CA TYR A 282 -16.63 -64.58 -3.43
C TYR A 282 -17.94 -65.05 -4.08
N ASP A 283 -18.34 -64.45 -5.20
CA ASP A 283 -19.55 -64.85 -5.94
C ASP A 283 -19.48 -66.30 -6.42
N THR A 284 -18.30 -66.75 -6.84
CA THR A 284 -18.07 -68.13 -7.27
C THR A 284 -18.25 -69.11 -6.11
N ILE A 285 -17.63 -68.82 -4.96
CA ILE A 285 -17.77 -69.64 -3.74
C ILE A 285 -19.22 -69.64 -3.25
N LEU A 286 -19.89 -68.48 -3.28
CA LEU A 286 -21.28 -68.36 -2.89
C LEU A 286 -22.19 -69.26 -3.76
N ARG A 287 -22.01 -69.24 -5.09
CA ARG A 287 -22.75 -70.13 -5.99
C ARG A 287 -22.47 -71.61 -5.68
N GLN A 288 -21.21 -71.97 -5.46
CA GLN A 288 -20.84 -73.34 -5.07
C GLN A 288 -21.52 -73.79 -3.78
N ASN A 289 -21.49 -72.95 -2.74
CA ASN A 289 -22.14 -73.25 -1.46
C ASN A 289 -23.66 -73.40 -1.60
N ILE A 290 -24.31 -72.57 -2.42
CA ILE A 290 -25.76 -72.68 -2.70
C ILE A 290 -26.06 -74.00 -3.43
N GLU A 291 -25.23 -74.40 -4.39
CA GLU A 291 -25.40 -75.68 -5.08
C GLU A 291 -25.19 -76.88 -4.15
N GLU A 292 -24.19 -76.83 -3.28
CA GLU A 292 -23.94 -77.86 -2.26
C GLU A 292 -25.08 -77.94 -1.26
N GLU A 293 -25.57 -76.80 -0.75
CA GLU A 293 -26.72 -76.75 0.15
C GLU A 293 -27.96 -77.36 -0.52
N ASN A 294 -28.23 -77.03 -1.78
CA ASN A 294 -29.35 -77.60 -2.53
C ASN A 294 -29.20 -79.12 -2.72
N LYS A 295 -27.99 -79.62 -2.98
CA LYS A 295 -27.70 -81.07 -3.05
C LYS A 295 -27.97 -81.75 -1.72
N GLU A 296 -27.53 -81.18 -0.60
CA GLU A 296 -27.78 -81.72 0.74
C GLU A 296 -29.26 -81.66 1.12
N ARG A 297 -29.96 -80.56 0.81
CA ARG A 297 -31.41 -80.47 0.99
C ARG A 297 -32.16 -81.55 0.18
N ALA A 298 -31.75 -81.81 -1.06
CA ALA A 298 -32.32 -82.87 -1.88
C ALA A 298 -32.05 -84.27 -1.30
N LYS A 299 -30.84 -84.54 -0.82
CA LYS A 299 -30.49 -85.79 -0.11
C LYS A 299 -31.35 -85.96 1.15
N ARG A 300 -31.47 -84.91 1.96
CA ARG A 300 -32.31 -84.90 3.16
C ARG A 300 -33.77 -85.19 2.83
N LEU A 301 -34.35 -84.50 1.85
CA LEU A 301 -35.73 -84.73 1.41
C LEU A 301 -35.95 -86.17 0.93
N LYS A 302 -34.97 -86.74 0.22
CA LYS A 302 -35.02 -88.14 -0.21
C LYS A 302 -35.05 -89.10 0.99
N VAL A 303 -34.21 -88.88 1.99
CA VAL A 303 -34.19 -89.69 3.22
C VAL A 303 -35.49 -89.51 4.02
N GLU A 304 -35.97 -88.28 4.20
CA GLU A 304 -37.25 -87.99 4.86
C GLU A 304 -38.43 -88.68 4.13
N SER A 305 -38.45 -88.65 2.79
CA SER A 305 -39.45 -89.36 1.99
C SER A 305 -39.35 -90.89 2.14
N GLN A 306 -38.14 -91.44 2.27
CA GLN A 306 -37.94 -92.87 2.52
C GLN A 306 -38.42 -93.27 3.92
N LEU A 307 -38.10 -92.47 4.94
CA LEU A 307 -38.57 -92.69 6.32
C LEU A 307 -40.10 -92.61 6.40
N MET A 308 -40.71 -91.63 5.74
CA MET A 308 -42.17 -91.53 5.66
C MET A 308 -42.78 -92.75 4.97
N GLY A 309 -42.12 -93.26 3.92
CA GLY A 309 -42.50 -94.52 3.29
C GLY A 309 -42.45 -95.70 4.26
N TRP A 310 -41.38 -95.84 5.06
CA TRP A 310 -41.26 -96.89 6.07
C TRP A 310 -42.30 -96.79 7.18
N ILE A 311 -42.59 -95.57 7.65
CA ILE A 311 -43.65 -95.32 8.64
C ILE A 311 -44.99 -95.78 8.07
N ASN A 312 -45.34 -95.36 6.85
CA ASN A 312 -46.60 -95.78 6.22
C ASN A 312 -46.70 -97.31 6.07
N THR A 313 -45.61 -97.99 5.69
CA THR A 313 -45.60 -99.45 5.61
C THR A 313 -45.74 -100.11 6.98
N PHE A 314 -45.12 -99.55 8.03
CA PHE A 314 -45.23 -100.04 9.39
C PHE A 314 -46.63 -99.83 9.97
N ASP A 315 -47.23 -98.66 9.72
CA ASP A 315 -48.62 -98.36 10.12
C ASP A 315 -49.59 -99.31 9.42
N GLN A 316 -49.39 -99.57 8.11
CA GLN A 316 -50.20 -100.54 7.37
C GLN A 316 -50.05 -101.96 7.93
N ASP A 317 -48.83 -102.46 8.14
CA ASP A 317 -48.61 -103.80 8.71
C ASP A 317 -49.17 -103.88 10.14
N SER A 318 -49.01 -102.83 10.95
CA SER A 318 -49.60 -102.77 12.30
C SER A 318 -51.13 -102.83 12.27
N MET A 319 -51.77 -102.11 11.35
CA MET A 319 -53.23 -102.17 11.15
C MET A 319 -53.68 -103.57 10.68
N GLU A 320 -52.96 -104.18 9.73
CA GLU A 320 -53.23 -105.54 9.26
C GLU A 320 -53.08 -106.56 10.41
N LYS A 321 -52.02 -106.47 11.22
CA LYS A 321 -51.82 -107.31 12.41
C LYS A 321 -52.90 -107.09 13.45
N GLN A 322 -53.27 -105.84 13.73
CA GLN A 322 -54.35 -105.53 14.66
C GLN A 322 -55.66 -106.14 14.19
N ALA A 323 -56.01 -106.03 12.90
CA ALA A 323 -57.20 -106.66 12.34
C ALA A 323 -57.16 -108.19 12.51
N THR A 324 -56.04 -108.85 12.20
CA THR A 324 -55.91 -110.31 12.42
C THR A 324 -56.00 -110.71 13.89
N TRP A 325 -55.53 -109.85 14.81
CA TRP A 325 -55.61 -110.09 16.24
C TRP A 325 -57.04 -109.92 16.76
N GLU A 326 -57.76 -108.89 16.29
CA GLU A 326 -59.17 -108.68 16.57
C GLU A 326 -60.01 -109.87 16.07
N GLU A 327 -59.78 -110.34 14.83
CA GLU A 327 -60.41 -111.56 14.28
C GLU A 327 -60.14 -112.80 15.15
N ALA A 328 -58.88 -113.06 15.50
CA ALA A 328 -58.52 -114.19 16.36
C ALA A 328 -59.11 -114.10 17.77
N MET A 329 -59.22 -112.87 18.31
CA MET A 329 -59.83 -112.62 19.62
C MET A 329 -61.35 -112.83 19.58
N GLU A 330 -62.02 -112.42 18.50
CA GLU A 330 -63.43 -112.73 18.26
C GLU A 330 -63.66 -114.25 18.18
N GLU A 331 -62.84 -114.98 17.44
CA GLU A 331 -62.90 -116.45 17.37
C GLU A 331 -62.68 -117.09 18.74
N PHE A 332 -61.68 -116.65 19.51
CA PHE A 332 -61.41 -117.13 20.85
C PHE A 332 -62.58 -116.88 21.81
N ASN A 333 -63.17 -115.69 21.78
CA ASN A 333 -64.34 -115.35 22.58
C ASN A 333 -65.56 -116.21 22.18
N ALA A 334 -65.76 -116.45 20.88
CA ALA A 334 -66.79 -117.36 20.38
C ALA A 334 -66.55 -118.82 20.83
N LEU A 335 -65.30 -119.26 20.91
CA LEU A 335 -64.95 -120.59 21.42
C LEU A 335 -65.16 -120.70 22.94
N ASN A 336 -64.76 -119.67 23.69
CA ASN A 336 -64.95 -119.60 25.14
C ASN A 336 -66.41 -119.59 25.54
N THR A 337 -67.25 -118.84 24.82
CA THR A 337 -68.71 -118.86 25.04
C THR A 337 -69.29 -120.24 24.78
N LYS A 338 -68.89 -120.92 23.69
CA LYS A 338 -69.24 -122.32 23.43
C LYS A 338 -68.75 -123.26 24.55
N MET A 339 -67.53 -123.09 25.04
CA MET A 339 -66.97 -123.90 26.13
C MET A 339 -67.72 -123.67 27.45
N ALA A 340 -68.03 -122.42 27.79
CA ALA A 340 -68.82 -122.07 28.96
C ALA A 340 -70.22 -122.68 28.90
N ASP A 341 -70.87 -122.64 27.73
CA ASP A 341 -72.17 -123.29 27.54
C ASP A 341 -72.10 -124.81 27.64
N MET A 342 -71.04 -125.44 27.12
CA MET A 342 -70.81 -126.88 27.30
C MET A 342 -70.56 -127.23 28.77
N ASN A 343 -69.75 -126.46 29.49
CA ASN A 343 -69.52 -126.64 30.93
C ASN A 343 -70.81 -126.46 31.75
N ARG A 344 -71.69 -125.51 31.39
CA ARG A 344 -73.02 -125.37 32.01
C ARG A 344 -73.87 -126.61 31.79
N LYS A 345 -73.89 -127.16 30.57
CA LYS A 345 -74.61 -128.40 30.25
C LYS A 345 -74.05 -129.60 31.04
N LEU A 346 -72.72 -129.67 31.17
CA LEU A 346 -72.02 -130.72 31.91
C LEU A 346 -72.32 -130.64 33.41
N ALA A 347 -72.25 -129.45 34.01
CA ALA A 347 -72.64 -129.22 35.41
C ALA A 347 -74.12 -129.55 35.67
N ALA A 348 -75.01 -129.24 34.72
CA ALA A 348 -76.42 -129.64 34.80
C ALA A 348 -76.57 -131.18 34.75
N GLN A 349 -75.82 -131.86 33.90
CA GLN A 349 -75.77 -133.33 33.88
C GLN A 349 -75.22 -133.92 35.18
N ASP A 350 -74.13 -133.37 35.73
CA ASP A 350 -73.54 -133.83 36.98
C ASP A 350 -74.53 -133.69 38.15
N LEU A 351 -75.33 -132.61 38.17
CA LEU A 351 -76.36 -132.41 39.18
C LEU A 351 -77.50 -133.44 39.06
N VAL A 352 -77.93 -133.74 37.83
CA VAL A 352 -78.89 -134.82 37.57
C VAL A 352 -78.31 -136.18 37.99
N TYR A 353 -77.04 -136.45 37.65
CA TYR A 353 -76.36 -137.69 38.00
C TYR A 353 -76.21 -137.84 39.52
N ALA A 354 -75.81 -136.78 40.23
CA ALA A 354 -75.70 -136.76 41.68
C ALA A 354 -77.05 -137.00 42.37
N ASN A 355 -78.13 -136.42 41.85
CA ASN A 355 -79.49 -136.66 42.37
C ASN A 355 -79.91 -138.13 42.19
N VAL A 356 -79.70 -138.72 41.00
CA VAL A 356 -79.98 -140.14 40.75
C VAL A 356 -79.14 -141.05 41.65
N LEU A 357 -77.87 -140.71 41.88
CA LEU A 357 -77.00 -141.46 42.78
C LEU A 357 -77.49 -141.41 44.23
N LYS A 358 -77.99 -140.25 44.66
CA LYS A 358 -78.55 -140.04 46.00
C LYS A 358 -79.86 -140.80 46.18
N GLU A 359 -80.78 -140.72 45.22
CA GLU A 359 -82.01 -141.52 45.24
C GLU A 359 -81.71 -143.03 45.30
N LYS A 360 -80.70 -143.49 44.55
CA LYS A 360 -80.25 -144.89 44.62
C LYS A 360 -79.72 -145.26 46.01
N ALA A 361 -78.93 -144.38 46.65
CA ALA A 361 -78.39 -144.62 47.98
C ALA A 361 -79.48 -144.64 49.07
N GLU A 362 -80.47 -143.74 49.00
CA GLU A 362 -81.61 -143.71 49.93
C GLU A 362 -82.49 -144.97 49.80
N GLU A 363 -82.68 -145.47 48.58
CA GLU A 363 -83.41 -146.71 48.32
C GLU A 363 -82.68 -147.95 48.85
N GLU A 364 -81.35 -148.04 48.64
CA GLU A 364 -80.51 -149.11 49.18
C GLU A 364 -80.51 -149.10 50.74
N GLU A 365 -80.45 -147.92 51.36
CA GLU A 365 -80.52 -147.77 52.82
C GLU A 365 -81.88 -148.20 53.39
N ARG A 366 -82.97 -147.87 52.70
CA ARG A 366 -84.33 -148.27 53.10
C ARG A 366 -84.51 -149.80 53.08
N ILE A 367 -84.03 -150.45 52.02
CA ILE A 367 -84.04 -151.92 51.89
C ILE A 367 -83.20 -152.56 53.01
N PHE A 368 -82.02 -151.99 53.32
CA PHE A 368 -81.17 -152.50 54.39
C PHE A 368 -81.84 -152.40 55.78
N ASN A 369 -82.49 -151.28 56.07
CA ASN A 369 -83.15 -151.04 57.36
C ASN A 369 -84.37 -151.95 57.57
N GLU A 370 -85.20 -152.19 56.53
CA GLU A 370 -86.30 -153.16 56.61
C GLU A 370 -85.80 -154.58 56.91
N MET A 371 -84.71 -154.99 56.25
CA MET A 371 -84.12 -156.31 56.46
C MET A 371 -83.54 -156.46 57.88
N ALA A 372 -82.88 -155.42 58.40
CA ALA A 372 -82.34 -155.39 59.76
C ALA A 372 -83.45 -155.48 60.83
N TYR A 373 -84.58 -154.78 60.61
CA TYR A 373 -85.71 -154.78 61.55
C TYR A 373 -86.41 -156.14 61.64
N GLN A 374 -86.58 -156.85 60.51
CA GLN A 374 -87.16 -158.19 60.53
C GLN A 374 -86.29 -159.22 61.27
N LEU A 375 -84.97 -159.11 61.15
CA LEU A 375 -84.02 -159.96 61.89
C LEU A 375 -84.11 -159.73 63.41
N TYR A 376 -84.27 -158.48 63.84
CA TYR A 376 -84.41 -158.12 65.25
C TYR A 376 -85.65 -158.76 65.89
N LEU A 377 -86.82 -158.68 65.24
CA LEU A 377 -88.07 -159.25 65.74
C LEU A 377 -88.02 -160.78 65.86
N ARG A 378 -87.44 -161.48 64.88
CA ARG A 378 -87.24 -162.94 64.94
C ARG A 378 -86.38 -163.35 66.12
N ARG A 379 -85.33 -162.58 66.44
CA ARG A 379 -84.41 -162.88 67.55
C ARG A 379 -85.06 -162.74 68.93
N CYS A 380 -85.92 -161.73 69.11
CA CYS A 380 -86.64 -161.52 70.36
C CYS A 380 -87.70 -162.60 70.62
N ALA A 381 -88.40 -163.07 69.59
CA ALA A 381 -89.40 -164.14 69.71
C ALA A 381 -88.80 -165.48 70.21
N VAL A 382 -87.59 -165.82 69.75
CA VAL A 382 -86.89 -167.04 70.17
C VAL A 382 -86.50 -167.01 71.64
N ARG A 383 -86.01 -165.88 72.16
CA ARG A 383 -85.59 -165.77 73.58
C ARG A 383 -86.77 -165.94 74.55
N LEU A 384 -87.95 -165.41 74.22
CA LEU A 384 -89.10 -165.46 75.13
C LEU A 384 -89.60 -166.90 75.36
N THR A 385 -89.59 -167.73 74.31
CA THR A 385 -90.06 -169.13 74.39
C THR A 385 -89.13 -170.02 75.23
N VAL A 386 -87.82 -169.76 75.20
CA VAL A 386 -86.83 -170.52 75.97
C VAL A 386 -86.98 -170.26 77.48
N TYR A 387 -87.11 -168.99 77.89
CA TYR A 387 -87.27 -168.64 79.30
C TYR A 387 -88.58 -169.19 79.90
N TRP A 388 -89.66 -169.24 79.12
CA TRP A 388 -90.92 -169.82 79.56
C TRP A 388 -90.81 -171.33 79.84
N ARG A 389 -90.14 -172.08 78.95
CA ARG A 389 -89.97 -173.55 79.11
C ARG A 389 -89.13 -173.91 80.33
N MET A 390 -88.11 -173.14 80.69
CA MET A 390 -87.28 -173.39 81.88
C MET A 390 -88.01 -173.14 83.20
N PHE A 391 -88.99 -172.23 83.23
CA PHE A 391 -89.75 -171.94 84.44
C PHE A 391 -90.72 -173.09 84.82
N VAL A 392 -91.32 -173.73 83.82
CA VAL A 392 -92.31 -174.81 84.04
C VAL A 392 -91.65 -176.09 84.59
N THR A 393 -90.47 -176.47 84.10
CA THR A 393 -89.77 -177.69 84.54
C THR A 393 -89.30 -177.62 85.99
N LYS A 394 -88.89 -176.44 86.47
CA LYS A 394 -88.52 -176.22 87.89
C LYS A 394 -89.68 -176.39 88.87
N ARG A 395 -90.93 -176.28 88.41
CA ARG A 395 -92.11 -176.32 89.30
C ARG A 395 -92.60 -177.74 89.62
N LEU A 396 -92.35 -178.72 88.75
CA LEU A 396 -92.87 -180.10 88.92
C LEU A 396 -92.04 -180.98 89.87
N MET A 397 -90.73 -180.75 90.01
CA MET A 397 -89.85 -181.59 90.85
C MET A 397 -90.01 -181.40 92.37
N LYS A 398 -90.75 -180.37 92.83
CA LYS A 398 -90.95 -180.06 94.27
C LYS A 398 -92.18 -180.72 94.93
N LYS A 399 -92.95 -181.57 94.22
CA LYS A 399 -94.11 -182.28 94.79
C LYS A 399 -94.08 -183.80 94.49
N LYS A 400 -93.24 -184.57 95.20
CA LYS A 400 -93.54 -185.98 95.56
C LYS A 400 -92.68 -186.45 96.76
N LYS A 401 -93.26 -186.24 97.95
CA LYS A 401 -93.03 -186.86 99.25
C LYS A 401 -94.44 -187.36 99.62
N ARG A 402 -94.59 -188.64 100.01
CA ARG A 402 -95.83 -189.44 100.17
C ARG A 402 -96.45 -190.00 98.91
#